data_AF-A0A6G8PZE5-F1
#
_entry.id   AF-A0A6G8PZE5-F1
#
_cell.length_a   1.000
_cell.length_b   1.000
_cell.length_c   1.000
_cell.angle_alpha   90.00
_cell.angle_beta   90.00
_cell.angle_gamma   90.00
#
_symmetry.space_group_name_H-M   'P 1'
#
loop_
_entity.id
_entity.type
_entity.pdbx_description
1 polymer ?
#
loop_
_entity_poly.entity_id
_entity_poly.type
_entity_poly.pdbx_seq_one_letter_code
_entity_poly.pdbx_strand_id
1 'polypeptide(L)'
;MGDAMSPNRACDQCAAEYYVRPSTLRKGFGRYCSKHCSNLANNPSLSQRVPPEIEAKIIEAYRNGASKQRAGEPFGYGRGGVANVLKRNGIEPRGLSEANKGRVVSKATRALISRNHHDVSGKNNPMHGKPPGHGRREYVAHLDAWVRSSWEATVARALLSLGVPHEYERHRIVLGERTYLPDFYLPDSDVYIEVKGWANERWQPILDALALRTDMQLVVIGTSEYKRITARPEALRDILAFD
;
A
#
# COMPACT_ATOMS: atom_id res chain seq x y z
N MET A 1 -0.23 35.81 43.62
CA MET A 1 -1.24 34.77 43.94
C MET A 1 -2.47 35.12 43.14
N GLY A 2 -2.85 34.30 42.16
CA GLY A 2 -4.01 34.60 41.32
C GLY A 2 -5.29 34.27 42.08
N ASP A 3 -6.18 35.24 42.23
CA ASP A 3 -7.50 35.02 42.82
C ASP A 3 -8.21 33.89 42.08
N ALA A 4 -8.63 32.87 42.83
CA ALA A 4 -9.47 31.81 42.29
C ALA A 4 -10.78 32.44 41.82
N MET A 5 -11.05 32.35 40.52
CA MET A 5 -12.29 32.87 39.92
C MET A 5 -13.50 32.23 40.59
N SER A 6 -14.39 33.06 41.15
CA SER A 6 -15.60 32.59 41.83
C SER A 6 -16.50 31.81 40.89
N PRO A 7 -17.08 30.67 41.32
CA PRO A 7 -18.05 29.92 40.53
C PRO A 7 -19.20 30.81 40.06
N ASN A 8 -19.64 30.63 38.82
CA ASN A 8 -20.75 31.38 38.23
C ASN A 8 -21.76 30.49 37.50
N ARG A 9 -21.64 29.17 37.66
CA ARG A 9 -22.47 28.17 37.00
C ARG A 9 -22.52 26.88 37.82
N ALA A 10 -23.69 26.24 37.85
CA ALA A 10 -23.86 24.87 38.32
C ALA A 10 -23.92 23.91 37.12
N CYS A 11 -23.29 22.73 37.26
CA CYS A 11 -23.30 21.69 36.24
C CYS A 11 -24.69 21.05 36.09
N ASP A 12 -25.24 21.01 34.89
CA ASP A 12 -26.56 20.41 34.59
C ASP A 12 -26.60 18.88 34.92
N GLN A 13 -25.45 18.21 35.06
CA GLN A 13 -25.36 16.75 35.31
C GLN A 13 -25.12 16.37 36.77
N CYS A 14 -24.26 17.09 37.49
CA CYS A 14 -23.83 16.72 38.84
C CYS A 14 -24.04 17.83 39.89
N ALA A 15 -24.65 18.95 39.48
CA ALA A 15 -24.88 20.14 40.30
C ALA A 15 -23.62 20.83 40.87
N ALA A 16 -22.41 20.33 40.62
CA ALA A 16 -21.19 20.96 41.09
C ALA A 16 -21.04 22.39 40.55
N GLU A 17 -20.67 23.32 41.44
CA GLU A 17 -20.42 24.72 41.10
C GLU A 17 -19.01 24.88 40.50
N TYR A 18 -18.91 25.65 39.41
CA TYR A 18 -17.64 25.90 38.73
C TYR A 18 -17.66 27.23 37.98
N TYR A 19 -16.48 27.72 37.64
CA TYR A 19 -16.34 28.93 36.84
C TYR A 19 -16.37 28.62 35.35
N VAL A 20 -17.21 29.34 34.61
CA VAL A 20 -17.24 29.39 33.15
C VAL A 20 -17.01 30.83 32.70
N ARG A 21 -16.16 31.04 31.69
CA ARG A 21 -15.98 32.38 31.11
C ARG A 21 -17.34 32.92 30.62
N PRO A 22 -17.74 34.16 30.97
CA PRO A 22 -19.04 34.72 30.55
C PRO A 22 -19.27 34.70 29.03
N SER A 23 -18.20 34.83 28.23
CA SER A 23 -18.28 34.72 26.76
C SER A 23 -18.64 33.32 26.26
N THR A 24 -18.28 32.27 27.00
CA THR A 24 -18.65 30.88 26.72
C THR A 24 -20.13 30.65 27.01
N LEU A 25 -20.65 31.22 28.11
CA LEU A 25 -22.08 31.17 28.45
C LEU A 25 -22.94 31.91 27.40
N ARG A 26 -22.50 33.09 26.94
CA ARG A 26 -23.20 33.84 25.86
C ARG A 26 -23.33 33.07 24.56
N LYS A 27 -22.41 32.12 24.30
CA LYS A 27 -22.44 31.24 23.13
C LYS A 27 -23.27 29.96 23.34
N GLY A 28 -23.94 29.81 24.49
CA GLY A 28 -24.73 28.62 24.82
C GLY A 28 -23.92 27.41 25.30
N PHE A 29 -22.62 27.58 25.57
CA PHE A 29 -21.76 26.52 26.11
C PHE A 29 -21.63 26.60 27.63
N GLY A 30 -20.90 25.65 28.24
CA GLY A 30 -20.67 25.65 29.68
C GLY A 30 -21.84 25.11 30.49
N ARG A 31 -22.52 24.09 29.97
CA ARG A 31 -23.59 23.37 30.68
C ARG A 31 -23.05 22.32 31.67
N TYR A 32 -21.83 21.84 31.44
CA TYR A 32 -21.23 20.76 32.23
C TYR A 32 -19.86 21.17 32.76
N CYS A 33 -19.55 20.80 34.01
CA CYS A 33 -18.27 21.11 34.65
C CYS A 33 -17.08 20.37 34.02
N SER A 34 -17.34 19.30 33.28
CA SER A 34 -16.31 18.47 32.65
C SER A 34 -16.83 17.77 31.40
N LYS A 35 -15.90 17.31 30.56
CA LYS A 35 -16.20 16.43 29.43
C LYS A 35 -16.88 15.13 29.88
N HIS A 36 -16.55 14.64 31.08
CA HIS A 36 -17.19 13.47 31.66
C HIS A 36 -18.68 13.71 31.94
N CYS A 37 -19.02 14.80 32.63
CA CYS A 37 -20.42 15.17 32.88
C CYS A 37 -21.19 15.43 31.57
N SER A 38 -20.54 16.06 30.59
CA SER A 38 -21.13 16.24 29.26
C SER A 38 -21.43 14.91 28.58
N ASN A 39 -20.52 13.94 28.65
CA ASN A 39 -20.72 12.63 28.04
C ASN A 39 -21.81 11.83 28.74
N LEU A 40 -21.86 11.85 30.09
CA LEU A 40 -22.91 11.17 30.85
C LEU A 40 -24.31 11.71 30.52
N ALA A 41 -24.45 13.03 30.44
CA ALA A 41 -25.73 13.68 30.16
C ALA A 41 -26.23 13.44 28.73
N ASN A 42 -25.33 13.51 27.73
CA ASN A 42 -25.71 13.43 26.32
C ASN A 42 -25.70 12.01 25.77
N ASN A 43 -25.13 11.06 26.50
CA ASN A 43 -25.03 9.68 26.06
C ASN A 43 -25.21 8.75 27.27
N PRO A 44 -26.46 8.53 27.72
CA PRO A 44 -26.76 7.70 28.89
C PRO A 44 -26.20 6.27 28.75
N SER A 45 -26.06 5.76 27.53
CA SER A 45 -25.46 4.44 27.25
C SER A 45 -23.93 4.42 27.35
N LEU A 46 -23.22 5.56 27.41
CA LEU A 46 -21.80 5.60 27.81
C LEU A 46 -21.61 5.31 29.31
N SER A 47 -22.67 5.45 30.12
CA SER A 47 -22.65 5.10 31.55
C SER A 47 -22.94 3.60 31.77
N GLN A 48 -23.67 2.97 30.85
CA GLN A 48 -23.92 1.54 30.87
C GLN A 48 -22.69 0.82 30.30
N ARG A 49 -21.80 0.42 31.20
CA ARG A 49 -20.70 -0.49 30.85
C ARG A 49 -21.30 -1.74 30.19
N VAL A 50 -20.63 -2.23 29.15
CA VAL A 50 -20.91 -3.57 28.63
C VAL A 50 -20.84 -4.55 29.80
N PRO A 51 -21.90 -5.30 30.10
CA PRO A 51 -21.88 -6.26 31.19
C PRO A 51 -20.70 -7.23 31.04
N PRO A 52 -19.99 -7.62 32.13
CA PRO A 52 -18.80 -8.47 32.04
C PRO A 52 -19.01 -9.78 31.27
N GLU A 53 -20.19 -10.38 31.39
CA GLU A 53 -20.59 -11.58 30.66
C GLU A 53 -20.70 -11.35 29.14
N ILE A 54 -21.10 -10.14 28.73
CA ILE A 54 -21.13 -9.74 27.32
C ILE A 54 -19.73 -9.38 26.84
N GLU A 55 -18.90 -8.72 27.67
CA GLU A 55 -17.50 -8.44 27.34
C GLU A 55 -16.75 -9.75 27.01
N ALA A 56 -16.93 -10.80 27.82
CA ALA A 56 -16.33 -12.10 27.59
C ALA A 56 -16.74 -12.71 26.23
N LYS A 57 -18.02 -12.67 25.88
CA LYS A 57 -18.53 -13.16 24.59
C LYS A 57 -18.02 -12.35 23.40
N ILE A 58 -17.92 -11.03 23.54
CA ILE A 58 -17.35 -10.14 22.51
C ILE A 58 -15.87 -10.48 22.29
N ILE A 59 -15.11 -10.68 23.36
CA ILE A 59 -13.69 -11.02 23.32
C ILE A 59 -13.48 -12.38 22.65
N GLU A 60 -14.26 -13.38 23.04
CA GLU A 60 -14.22 -14.72 22.45
C GLU A 60 -14.51 -14.67 20.95
N ALA A 61 -15.62 -14.03 20.55
CA ALA A 61 -15.97 -13.87 19.13
C ALA A 61 -14.86 -13.17 18.34
N TYR A 62 -14.26 -12.12 18.91
CA TYR A 62 -13.17 -11.39 18.27
C TYR A 62 -11.89 -12.22 18.10
N ARG A 63 -11.52 -13.01 19.12
CA ARG A 63 -10.40 -13.96 19.08
C ARG A 63 -10.63 -15.07 18.05
N ASN A 64 -11.87 -15.51 17.90
CA ASN A 64 -12.31 -16.47 16.87
C ASN A 64 -12.41 -15.85 15.46
N GLY A 65 -11.89 -14.63 15.25
CA GLY A 65 -11.76 -14.00 13.94
C GLY A 65 -12.89 -13.04 13.57
N ALA A 66 -13.97 -12.93 14.35
CA ALA A 66 -15.06 -12.00 14.07
C ALA A 66 -14.57 -10.55 14.08
N SER A 67 -14.97 -9.75 13.10
CA SER A 67 -14.64 -8.32 13.06
C SER A 67 -15.19 -7.61 14.30
N LYS A 68 -14.63 -6.44 14.66
CA LYS A 68 -15.14 -5.64 15.78
C LYS A 68 -16.64 -5.32 15.63
N GLN A 69 -17.13 -5.18 14.41
CA GLN A 69 -18.56 -4.98 14.14
C GLN A 69 -19.36 -6.26 14.43
N ARG A 70 -18.95 -7.38 13.84
CA ARG A 70 -19.63 -8.68 13.98
C ARG A 70 -19.58 -9.23 15.41
N ALA A 71 -18.53 -8.91 16.17
CA ALA A 71 -18.38 -9.34 17.55
C ALA A 71 -19.38 -8.65 18.49
N GLY A 72 -19.74 -7.39 18.22
CA GLY A 72 -20.64 -6.60 19.09
C GLY A 72 -22.09 -6.56 18.63
N GLU A 73 -22.36 -6.70 17.33
CA GLU A 73 -23.69 -6.62 16.72
C GLU A 73 -24.74 -7.54 17.39
N PRO A 74 -24.46 -8.82 17.74
CA PRO A 74 -25.41 -9.69 18.43
C PRO A 74 -25.85 -9.18 19.81
N PHE A 75 -25.08 -8.27 20.40
CA PHE A 75 -25.30 -7.71 21.74
C PHE A 75 -25.70 -6.24 21.70
N GLY A 76 -25.96 -5.67 20.52
CA GLY A 76 -26.32 -4.26 20.35
C GLY A 76 -25.15 -3.28 20.43
N TYR A 77 -23.90 -3.76 20.38
CA TYR A 77 -22.70 -2.90 20.44
C TYR A 77 -22.04 -2.73 19.09
N GLY A 78 -21.86 -1.47 18.67
CA GLY A 78 -21.10 -1.16 17.44
C GLY A 78 -19.59 -1.32 17.62
N ARG A 79 -18.85 -1.17 16.51
CA ARG A 79 -17.37 -1.22 16.46
C ARG A 79 -16.67 -0.43 17.59
N GLY A 80 -17.19 0.75 17.94
CA GLY A 80 -16.58 1.61 18.98
C GLY A 80 -16.69 1.02 20.39
N GLY A 81 -17.83 0.39 20.71
CA GLY A 81 -18.02 -0.33 21.98
C GLY A 81 -17.04 -1.48 22.12
N VAL A 82 -16.94 -2.32 21.08
CA VAL A 82 -15.99 -3.43 21.05
C VAL A 82 -14.53 -2.96 21.15
N ALA A 83 -14.17 -1.85 20.49
CA ALA A 83 -12.82 -1.30 20.62
C ALA A 83 -12.47 -0.91 22.07
N ASN A 84 -13.44 -0.35 22.82
CA ASN A 84 -13.25 -0.03 24.22
C ASN A 84 -13.14 -1.29 25.10
N VAL A 85 -13.93 -2.34 24.82
CA VAL A 85 -13.84 -3.64 25.51
C VAL A 85 -12.45 -4.25 25.33
N LEU A 86 -11.95 -4.32 24.10
CA LEU A 86 -10.62 -4.87 23.80
C LEU A 86 -9.51 -4.08 24.52
N LYS A 87 -9.54 -2.75 24.43
CA LYS A 87 -8.54 -1.87 25.07
C LYS A 87 -8.50 -2.06 26.59
N ARG A 88 -9.65 -2.14 27.25
CA ARG A 88 -9.72 -2.30 28.72
C ARG A 88 -9.23 -3.67 29.18
N ASN A 89 -9.40 -4.68 28.35
CA ASN A 89 -8.95 -6.05 28.61
C ASN A 89 -7.52 -6.32 28.10
N GLY A 90 -6.77 -5.27 27.71
CA GLY A 90 -5.38 -5.39 27.25
C GLY A 90 -5.22 -6.17 25.94
N ILE A 91 -6.28 -6.25 25.14
CA ILE A 91 -6.27 -6.99 23.87
C ILE A 91 -5.93 -6.01 22.75
N GLU A 92 -4.74 -6.17 22.19
CA GLU A 92 -4.31 -5.40 21.03
C GLU A 92 -5.15 -5.77 19.78
N PRO A 93 -5.64 -4.77 19.03
CA PRO A 93 -6.33 -5.03 17.79
C PRO A 93 -5.40 -5.67 16.74
N ARG A 94 -5.93 -6.63 15.96
CA ARG A 94 -5.18 -7.23 14.85
C ARG A 94 -4.82 -6.19 13.81
N GLY A 95 -3.65 -6.38 13.19
CA GLY A 95 -3.15 -5.51 12.14
C GLY A 95 -4.03 -5.53 10.88
N LEU A 96 -3.90 -4.51 10.03
CA LEU A 96 -4.64 -4.44 8.76
C LEU A 96 -4.36 -5.64 7.85
N SER A 97 -3.10 -6.11 7.82
CA SER A 97 -2.70 -7.26 7.02
C SER A 97 -3.39 -8.54 7.52
N GLU A 98 -3.32 -8.83 8.82
CA GLU A 98 -4.05 -9.96 9.42
C GLU A 98 -5.56 -9.87 9.20
N ALA A 99 -6.16 -8.69 9.39
CA ALA A 99 -7.60 -8.49 9.21
C ALA A 99 -8.06 -8.72 7.76
N ASN A 100 -7.18 -8.52 6.78
CA ASN A 100 -7.49 -8.70 5.36
C ASN A 100 -6.97 -10.03 4.80
N LYS A 101 -6.21 -10.81 5.57
CA LYS A 101 -5.67 -12.10 5.13
C LYS A 101 -6.83 -13.04 4.79
N GLY A 102 -6.85 -13.55 3.55
CA GLY A 102 -7.92 -14.43 3.06
C GLY A 102 -9.26 -13.74 2.80
N ARG A 103 -9.35 -12.41 2.92
CA ARG A 103 -10.59 -11.66 2.64
C ARG A 103 -10.92 -11.73 1.15
N VAL A 104 -11.98 -12.46 0.81
CA VAL A 104 -12.54 -12.47 -0.53
C VAL A 104 -13.54 -11.32 -0.68
N VAL A 105 -13.27 -10.43 -1.63
CA VAL A 105 -14.17 -9.31 -1.97
C VAL A 105 -15.27 -9.84 -2.88
N SER A 106 -16.53 -9.51 -2.59
CA SER A 106 -17.67 -9.94 -3.41
C SER A 106 -17.58 -9.39 -4.84
N LYS A 107 -18.22 -10.07 -5.80
CA LYS A 107 -18.26 -9.63 -7.21
C LYS A 107 -18.83 -8.21 -7.34
N ALA A 108 -19.88 -7.89 -6.59
CA ALA A 108 -20.49 -6.56 -6.57
C ALA A 108 -19.53 -5.48 -6.03
N THR A 109 -18.85 -5.76 -4.91
CA THR A 109 -17.85 -4.83 -4.35
C THR A 109 -16.65 -4.66 -5.29
N ARG A 110 -16.22 -5.73 -5.97
CA ARG A 110 -15.14 -5.66 -6.96
C ARG A 110 -15.53 -4.81 -8.18
N ALA A 111 -16.78 -4.89 -8.63
CA ALA A 111 -17.31 -4.04 -9.71
C ALA A 111 -17.38 -2.56 -9.30
N LEU A 112 -17.80 -2.27 -8.05
CA LEU A 112 -17.76 -0.91 -7.49
C LEU A 112 -16.36 -0.32 -7.50
N ILE A 113 -15.37 -1.09 -7.04
CA ILE A 113 -13.97 -0.66 -7.06
C ILE A 113 -13.53 -0.41 -8.51
N SER A 114 -13.80 -1.35 -9.43
CA SER A 114 -13.38 -1.21 -10.84
C SER A 114 -14.00 -0.01 -11.55
N ARG A 115 -15.25 0.33 -11.26
CA ARG A 115 -15.94 1.48 -11.87
C ARG A 115 -15.20 2.79 -11.62
N ASN A 116 -14.62 3.00 -10.44
CA ASN A 116 -13.91 4.24 -10.14
C ASN A 116 -12.52 4.32 -10.79
N HIS A 117 -12.02 3.20 -11.35
CA HIS A 117 -10.67 3.14 -11.93
C HIS A 117 -10.65 3.27 -13.46
N HIS A 118 -11.80 3.26 -14.15
CA HIS A 118 -11.84 3.34 -15.60
C HIS A 118 -11.21 4.64 -16.13
N ASP A 119 -11.48 5.77 -15.48
CA ASP A 119 -10.99 7.11 -15.84
C ASP A 119 -9.48 7.30 -15.66
N VAL A 120 -8.82 6.41 -14.90
CA VAL A 120 -7.38 6.50 -14.58
C VAL A 120 -6.63 5.25 -15.02
N SER A 121 -7.21 4.48 -15.94
CA SER A 121 -6.64 3.25 -16.49
C SER A 121 -6.31 3.37 -17.98
N GLY A 122 -5.51 2.43 -18.50
CA GLY A 122 -5.13 2.40 -19.92
C GLY A 122 -4.50 3.72 -20.37
N LYS A 123 -4.99 4.28 -21.49
CA LYS A 123 -4.55 5.56 -22.07
C LYS A 123 -4.83 6.78 -21.19
N ASN A 124 -5.82 6.68 -20.30
CA ASN A 124 -6.21 7.77 -19.40
C ASN A 124 -5.39 7.79 -18.10
N ASN A 125 -4.58 6.75 -17.85
CA ASN A 125 -3.66 6.76 -16.72
C ASN A 125 -2.64 7.89 -16.90
N PRO A 126 -2.43 8.79 -15.93
CA PRO A 126 -1.40 9.83 -16.00
C PRO A 126 0.04 9.32 -16.22
N MET A 127 0.26 8.03 -15.94
CA MET A 127 1.51 7.30 -16.17
C MET A 127 1.55 6.55 -17.51
N HIS A 128 0.48 6.59 -18.32
CA HIS A 128 0.44 5.94 -19.62
C HIS A 128 1.53 6.49 -20.54
N GLY A 129 2.34 5.59 -21.11
CA GLY A 129 3.47 5.95 -21.97
C GLY A 129 4.68 6.56 -21.24
N LYS A 130 4.56 6.90 -19.95
CA LYS A 130 5.68 7.39 -19.15
C LYS A 130 6.49 6.21 -18.61
N PRO A 131 7.82 6.33 -18.52
CA PRO A 131 8.62 5.38 -17.76
C PRO A 131 8.11 5.33 -16.31
N PRO A 132 7.89 4.15 -15.71
CA PRO A 132 7.54 4.07 -14.30
C PRO A 132 8.64 4.71 -13.44
N GLY A 133 8.21 5.50 -12.45
CA GLY A 133 9.10 6.13 -11.46
C GLY A 133 9.63 5.13 -10.43
N HIS A 134 10.33 4.08 -10.88
CA HIS A 134 11.01 3.15 -10.00
C HIS A 134 12.22 3.82 -9.35
N GLY A 135 12.59 3.35 -8.15
CA GLY A 135 13.66 3.96 -7.36
C GLY A 135 14.94 4.09 -8.18
N ARG A 136 15.45 5.32 -8.30
CA ARG A 136 16.76 5.63 -8.88
C ARG A 136 17.83 4.95 -8.02
N ARG A 137 18.22 3.72 -8.38
CA ARG A 137 19.16 2.95 -7.55
C ARG A 137 20.60 3.38 -7.80
N GLU A 138 20.96 3.51 -9.07
CA GLU A 138 22.34 3.78 -9.45
C GLU A 138 22.38 4.62 -10.74
N TYR A 139 23.27 5.61 -10.76
CA TYR A 139 23.55 6.40 -11.95
C TYR A 139 24.69 5.75 -12.73
N VAL A 140 24.46 5.45 -14.00
CA VAL A 140 25.42 4.80 -14.89
C VAL A 140 25.94 5.83 -15.90
N ALA A 141 27.16 6.31 -15.69
CA ALA A 141 27.69 7.49 -16.38
C ALA A 141 27.73 7.36 -17.92
N HIS A 142 28.08 6.20 -18.47
CA HIS A 142 28.15 6.01 -19.93
C HIS A 142 26.77 5.95 -20.60
N LEU A 143 25.71 5.73 -19.82
CA LEU A 143 24.32 5.78 -20.29
C LEU A 143 23.69 7.16 -20.08
N ASP A 144 24.33 8.05 -19.31
CA ASP A 144 23.74 9.30 -18.80
C ASP A 144 22.34 9.07 -18.18
N ALA A 145 22.18 7.94 -17.47
CA ALA A 145 20.89 7.47 -17.01
C ALA A 145 20.94 6.86 -15.60
N TRP A 146 19.82 6.98 -14.90
CA TRP A 146 19.57 6.24 -13.66
C TRP A 146 18.90 4.92 -13.99
N VAL A 147 19.56 3.81 -13.67
CA VAL A 147 19.00 2.47 -13.88
C VAL A 147 18.13 2.03 -12.69
N ARG A 148 17.17 1.13 -12.94
CA ARG A 148 16.12 0.75 -11.99
C ARG A 148 16.56 -0.34 -11.01
N SER A 149 17.63 -1.05 -11.34
CA SER A 149 18.19 -2.09 -10.47
C SER A 149 19.72 -2.12 -10.50
N SER A 150 20.32 -2.64 -9.44
CA SER A 150 21.76 -2.92 -9.43
C SER A 150 22.12 -4.02 -10.44
N TRP A 151 21.16 -4.85 -10.85
CA TRP A 151 21.39 -5.87 -11.88
C TRP A 151 21.54 -5.23 -13.25
N GLU A 152 20.67 -4.29 -13.61
CA GLU A 152 20.80 -3.48 -14.82
C GLU A 152 22.13 -2.74 -14.84
N ALA A 153 22.55 -2.15 -13.72
CA ALA A 153 23.83 -1.45 -13.62
C ALA A 153 25.03 -2.37 -13.95
N THR A 154 25.01 -3.60 -13.43
CA THR A 154 26.04 -4.61 -13.71
C THR A 154 26.02 -5.05 -15.17
N VAL A 155 24.84 -5.27 -15.76
CA VAL A 155 24.72 -5.63 -17.18
C VAL A 155 25.20 -4.49 -18.08
N ALA A 156 24.82 -3.24 -17.80
CA ALA A 156 25.30 -2.07 -18.53
C ALA A 156 26.83 -1.96 -18.50
N ARG A 157 27.44 -2.12 -17.31
CA ARG A 157 28.90 -2.14 -17.17
C ARG A 157 29.55 -3.29 -17.95
N ALA A 158 28.94 -4.47 -17.97
CA ALA A 158 29.43 -5.59 -18.77
C ALA A 158 29.41 -5.26 -20.26
N LEU A 159 28.29 -4.75 -20.78
CA LEU A 159 28.16 -4.30 -22.18
C LEU A 159 29.23 -3.27 -22.54
N LEU A 160 29.42 -2.24 -21.69
CA LEU A 160 30.48 -1.24 -21.86
C LEU A 160 31.88 -1.89 -21.89
N SER A 161 32.18 -2.76 -20.92
CA SER A 161 33.52 -3.39 -20.81
C SER A 161 33.86 -4.26 -22.02
N LEU A 162 32.83 -4.81 -22.67
CA LEU A 162 32.97 -5.65 -23.86
C LEU A 162 32.95 -4.85 -25.17
N GLY A 163 32.76 -3.53 -25.09
CA GLY A 163 32.66 -2.64 -26.25
C GLY A 163 31.39 -2.85 -27.07
N VAL A 164 30.31 -3.34 -26.46
CA VAL A 164 29.03 -3.60 -27.15
C VAL A 164 28.18 -2.33 -27.14
N PRO A 165 27.84 -1.73 -28.30
CA PRO A 165 26.91 -0.60 -28.36
C PRO A 165 25.55 -1.00 -27.81
N HIS A 166 24.97 -0.15 -26.97
CA HIS A 166 23.69 -0.44 -26.33
C HIS A 166 22.95 0.83 -25.92
N GLU A 167 21.63 0.72 -25.86
CA GLU A 167 20.71 1.80 -25.50
C GLU A 167 19.83 1.35 -24.34
N TYR A 168 19.69 2.18 -23.31
CA TYR A 168 18.87 1.86 -22.13
C TYR A 168 17.44 2.41 -22.29
N GLU A 169 16.43 1.55 -22.09
CA GLU A 169 15.00 1.88 -22.08
C GLU A 169 14.49 2.76 -23.23
N ARG A 170 15.06 2.61 -24.43
CA ARG A 170 14.76 3.53 -25.54
C ARG A 170 13.50 3.14 -26.33
N HIS A 171 13.24 1.85 -26.51
CA HIS A 171 12.24 1.36 -27.47
C HIS A 171 11.06 0.72 -26.75
N ARG A 172 9.91 1.40 -26.79
CA ARG A 172 8.66 0.87 -26.23
C ARG A 172 7.94 0.00 -27.25
N ILE A 173 7.60 -1.21 -26.82
CA ILE A 173 6.94 -2.23 -27.63
C ILE A 173 5.46 -2.28 -27.25
N VAL A 174 4.57 -2.33 -28.24
CA VAL A 174 3.13 -2.55 -28.02
C VAL A 174 2.83 -4.05 -28.03
N LEU A 175 2.20 -4.55 -26.97
CA LEU A 175 1.76 -5.94 -26.79
C LEU A 175 0.24 -5.97 -26.58
N GLY A 176 -0.52 -5.88 -27.67
CA GLY A 176 -1.99 -5.79 -27.63
C GLY A 176 -2.46 -4.54 -26.86
N GLU A 177 -3.20 -4.73 -25.77
CA GLU A 177 -3.69 -3.64 -24.91
C GLU A 177 -2.64 -3.10 -23.92
N ARG A 178 -1.40 -3.59 -23.97
CA ARG A 178 -0.33 -3.23 -23.04
C ARG A 178 0.90 -2.74 -23.79
N THR A 179 1.79 -2.07 -23.08
CA THR A 179 3.12 -1.74 -23.60
C THR A 179 4.19 -2.35 -22.72
N TYR A 180 5.26 -2.82 -23.34
CA TYR A 180 6.44 -3.37 -22.71
C TYR A 180 7.66 -2.52 -23.07
N LEU A 181 8.58 -2.35 -22.13
CA LEU A 181 9.79 -1.55 -22.31
C LEU A 181 10.96 -2.40 -21.79
N PRO A 182 11.71 -3.07 -22.69
CA PRO A 182 12.90 -3.82 -22.31
C PRO A 182 13.97 -2.90 -21.72
N ASP A 183 14.88 -3.46 -20.93
CA ASP A 183 15.92 -2.69 -20.27
C ASP A 183 16.98 -2.19 -21.26
N PHE A 184 17.45 -3.02 -22.19
CA PHE A 184 18.46 -2.63 -23.19
C PHE A 184 18.08 -3.04 -24.61
N TYR A 185 18.59 -2.28 -25.58
CA TYR A 185 18.59 -2.59 -27.00
C TYR A 185 20.02 -2.56 -27.55
N LEU A 186 20.38 -3.56 -28.35
CA LEU A 186 21.67 -3.69 -29.02
C LEU A 186 21.48 -3.39 -30.52
N PRO A 187 21.85 -2.20 -31.01
CA PRO A 187 21.56 -1.78 -32.38
C PRO A 187 22.30 -2.60 -33.44
N ASP A 188 23.48 -3.12 -33.14
CA ASP A 188 24.29 -3.86 -34.12
C ASP A 188 23.72 -5.25 -34.43
N SER A 189 22.98 -5.84 -33.49
CA SER A 189 22.43 -7.20 -33.61
C SER A 189 20.89 -7.23 -33.60
N ASP A 190 20.24 -6.08 -33.46
CA ASP A 190 18.78 -5.95 -33.29
C ASP A 190 18.21 -6.82 -32.15
N VAL A 191 18.96 -6.89 -31.03
CA VAL A 191 18.60 -7.72 -29.87
C VAL A 191 18.17 -6.84 -28.71
N TYR A 192 17.10 -7.23 -28.03
CA TYR A 192 16.66 -6.66 -26.77
C TYR A 192 17.13 -7.51 -25.60
N ILE A 193 17.41 -6.86 -24.48
CA ILE A 193 17.74 -7.51 -23.21
C ILE A 193 16.74 -7.07 -22.14
N GLU A 194 16.17 -8.02 -21.42
CA GLU A 194 15.48 -7.78 -20.15
C GLU A 194 16.30 -8.39 -19.00
N VAL A 195 16.56 -7.58 -17.98
CA VAL A 195 17.22 -8.00 -16.74
C VAL A 195 16.18 -8.33 -15.68
N LYS A 196 16.09 -9.60 -15.28
CA LYS A 196 15.06 -10.09 -14.36
C LYS A 196 15.61 -10.71 -13.08
N GLY A 197 15.50 -9.95 -11.98
CA GLY A 197 15.88 -10.42 -10.64
C GLY A 197 14.85 -11.31 -9.94
N TRP A 198 13.55 -11.06 -10.15
CA TRP A 198 12.47 -11.86 -9.54
C TRP A 198 11.37 -12.14 -10.56
N ALA A 199 11.21 -13.41 -10.93
CA ALA A 199 10.12 -13.88 -11.77
C ALA A 199 8.93 -14.32 -10.90
N ASN A 200 7.72 -13.97 -11.31
CA ASN A 200 6.48 -14.46 -10.72
C ASN A 200 5.47 -14.79 -11.81
N GLU A 201 4.37 -15.44 -11.44
CA GLU A 201 3.32 -15.90 -12.38
C GLU A 201 2.71 -14.76 -13.22
N ARG A 202 2.78 -13.51 -12.79
CA ARG A 202 2.27 -12.36 -13.57
C ARG A 202 3.14 -12.01 -14.76
N TRP A 203 4.35 -12.55 -14.83
CA TRP A 203 5.29 -12.33 -15.92
C TRP A 203 5.05 -13.28 -17.10
N GLN A 204 4.43 -14.45 -16.84
CA GLN A 204 4.14 -15.44 -17.88
C GLN A 204 3.32 -14.88 -19.06
N PRO A 205 2.22 -14.12 -18.84
CA PRO A 205 1.45 -13.57 -19.96
C PRO A 205 2.24 -12.57 -20.82
N ILE A 206 3.27 -11.92 -20.27
CA ILE A 206 4.14 -11.01 -21.02
C ILE A 206 5.08 -11.84 -21.90
N LEU A 207 5.69 -12.90 -21.34
CA LEU A 207 6.50 -13.84 -22.10
C LEU A 207 5.71 -14.51 -23.22
N ASP A 208 4.49 -14.95 -22.95
CA ASP A 208 3.62 -15.57 -23.96
C ASP A 208 3.32 -14.58 -25.10
N ALA A 209 3.03 -13.32 -24.78
CA ALA A 209 2.81 -12.28 -25.79
C ALA A 209 4.07 -11.92 -26.59
N LEU A 210 5.25 -11.96 -25.95
CA LEU A 210 6.54 -11.72 -26.60
C LEU A 210 6.97 -12.89 -27.48
N ALA A 211 6.69 -14.12 -27.08
CA ALA A 211 7.01 -15.34 -27.84
C ALA A 211 6.22 -15.42 -29.16
N LEU A 212 5.11 -14.70 -29.28
CA LEU A 212 4.34 -14.58 -30.53
C LEU A 212 4.91 -13.53 -31.50
N ARG A 213 5.93 -12.77 -31.10
CA ARG A 213 6.57 -11.75 -31.94
C ARG A 213 7.71 -12.38 -32.73
N THR A 214 7.71 -12.15 -34.04
CA THR A 214 8.78 -12.60 -34.96
C THR A 214 9.66 -11.46 -35.44
N ASP A 215 9.29 -10.22 -35.13
CA ASP A 215 9.95 -8.96 -35.50
C ASP A 215 10.88 -8.45 -34.40
N MET A 216 11.19 -9.28 -33.41
CA MET A 216 12.04 -8.91 -32.29
C MET A 216 12.71 -10.14 -31.67
N GLN A 217 13.98 -10.00 -31.31
CA GLN A 217 14.68 -10.94 -30.46
C GLN A 217 14.83 -10.39 -29.04
N LEU A 218 14.40 -11.14 -28.02
CA LEU A 218 14.54 -10.76 -26.61
C LEU A 218 15.34 -11.82 -25.85
N VAL A 219 16.41 -11.40 -25.19
CA VAL A 219 17.21 -12.21 -24.27
C VAL A 219 16.89 -11.81 -22.83
N VAL A 220 16.52 -12.79 -22.01
CA VAL A 220 16.23 -12.57 -20.59
C VAL A 220 17.45 -12.95 -19.75
N ILE A 221 18.02 -11.97 -19.05
CA ILE A 221 19.06 -12.18 -18.05
C ILE A 221 18.39 -12.44 -16.70
N GLY A 222 18.16 -13.73 -16.42
CA GLY A 222 17.66 -14.21 -15.14
C GLY A 222 18.75 -14.35 -14.09
N THR A 223 18.44 -15.05 -13.00
CA THR A 223 19.38 -15.23 -11.88
C THR A 223 20.64 -16.00 -12.27
N SER A 224 20.52 -17.01 -13.11
CA SER A 224 21.64 -17.87 -13.52
C SER A 224 22.60 -17.10 -14.44
N GLU A 225 22.05 -16.40 -15.44
CA GLU A 225 22.77 -15.53 -16.38
C GLU A 225 23.48 -14.42 -15.62
N TYR A 226 22.76 -13.75 -14.71
CA TYR A 226 23.30 -12.66 -13.90
C TYR A 226 24.51 -13.10 -13.06
N LYS A 227 24.43 -14.28 -12.42
CA LYS A 227 25.53 -14.84 -11.63
C LYS A 227 26.76 -15.10 -12.51
N ARG A 228 26.57 -15.61 -13.74
CA ARG A 228 27.66 -15.82 -14.70
C ARG A 228 28.31 -14.50 -15.10
N ILE A 229 27.53 -13.49 -15.46
CA ILE A 229 28.03 -12.15 -15.84
C ILE A 229 28.77 -11.49 -14.69
N THR A 230 28.25 -11.60 -13.47
CA THR A 230 28.90 -11.03 -12.26
C THR A 230 30.26 -11.68 -11.98
N ALA A 231 30.38 -12.99 -12.21
CA ALA A 231 31.63 -13.70 -12.04
C ALA A 231 32.63 -13.41 -13.17
N ARG A 232 32.13 -13.26 -14.41
CA ARG A 232 32.91 -13.05 -15.62
C ARG A 232 32.08 -12.26 -16.65
N PRO A 233 32.36 -10.97 -16.89
CA PRO A 233 31.58 -10.15 -17.84
C PRO A 233 31.47 -10.75 -19.25
N GLU A 234 32.50 -11.44 -19.72
CA GLU A 234 32.55 -12.11 -21.02
C GLU A 234 31.48 -13.19 -21.17
N ALA A 235 30.93 -13.73 -20.07
CA ALA A 235 29.79 -14.64 -20.13
C ALA A 235 28.57 -14.00 -20.80
N LEU A 236 28.49 -12.66 -20.84
CA LEU A 236 27.46 -11.96 -21.59
C LEU A 236 27.56 -12.23 -23.10
N ARG A 237 28.75 -12.41 -23.66
CA ARG A 237 28.89 -12.82 -25.08
C ARG A 237 28.31 -14.20 -25.30
N ASP A 238 28.62 -15.15 -24.42
CA ASP A 238 28.09 -16.51 -24.47
C ASP A 238 26.54 -16.52 -24.36
N ILE A 239 25.98 -15.59 -23.57
CA ILE A 239 24.53 -15.41 -23.39
C ILE A 239 23.88 -14.69 -24.58
N LEU A 240 24.57 -13.75 -25.23
CA LEU A 240 24.04 -13.07 -26.40
C LEU A 240 24.17 -13.92 -27.68
N ALA A 241 25.15 -14.82 -27.69
CA ALA A 241 25.44 -15.74 -28.79
C ALA A 241 24.82 -17.14 -28.57
N PHE A 242 23.64 -17.25 -27.94
CA PHE A 242 22.95 -18.54 -27.83
C PHE A 242 22.86 -19.25 -29.20
N ASP A 243 23.14 -20.56 -29.17
CA ASP A 243 23.04 -21.56 -30.26
C ASP A 243 21.66 -21.60 -30.94
#